data_AF-A0A0R3TEG6-F1
#
_entry.id   AF-A0A0R3TEG6-F1
#
_cell.length_a   1.000
_cell.length_b   1.000
_cell.length_c   1.000
_cell.angle_alpha   90.00
_cell.angle_beta   90.00
_cell.angle_gamma   90.00
#
_symmetry.space_group_name_H-M   'P 1'
#
loop_
_entity.id
_entity.type
_entity.pdbx_description
1 polymer ?
#
loop_
_entity_poly.entity_id
_entity_poly.type
_entity_poly.pdbx_seq_one_letter_code
_entity_poly.pdbx_strand_id
1 'polypeptide(L)'
;LHRVFAQLHINYLEINPLVACLDSQGNLRIHILDVASKIDQCAEYLFSSSKDWLVDGEPITFPPAFGQILTPEERRVADLDARTGASLKLCVLNPHGRIWTMSAGGGASVIYADTICQLASSPSELANYGEYSGAPTEVQTFEYASTILRLMTNASPPHPDG
;
A
#
# COMPACT_ATOMS: atom_id res chain seq x y z
N LEU A 1 -4.07 12.80 24.88
CA LEU A 1 -3.72 12.49 23.48
C LEU A 1 -2.56 11.50 23.36
N HIS A 2 -1.37 11.80 23.92
CA HIS A 2 -0.19 10.91 23.82
C HIS A 2 -0.44 9.44 24.20
N ARG A 3 -1.20 9.17 25.28
CA ARG A 3 -1.54 7.79 25.66
C ARG A 3 -2.29 7.04 24.56
N VAL A 4 -3.23 7.69 23.88
CA VAL A 4 -3.99 7.11 22.76
C VAL A 4 -3.06 6.88 21.57
N PHE A 5 -2.21 7.86 21.26
CA PHE A 5 -1.20 7.75 20.20
C PHE A 5 -0.30 6.52 20.39
N ALA A 6 0.23 6.33 21.60
CA ALA A 6 1.08 5.18 21.94
C ALA A 6 0.29 3.86 21.97
N GLN A 7 -0.89 3.83 22.59
CA GLN A 7 -1.69 2.61 22.73
C GLN A 7 -2.17 2.08 21.37
N LEU A 8 -2.55 2.96 20.44
CA LEU A 8 -3.09 2.59 19.14
C LEU A 8 -2.02 2.42 18.05
N HIS A 9 -0.72 2.46 18.40
CA HIS A 9 0.39 2.36 17.45
C HIS A 9 0.29 3.39 16.31
N ILE A 10 -0.03 4.63 16.67
CA ILE A 10 -0.10 5.75 15.73
C ILE A 10 1.33 6.27 15.48
N ASN A 11 1.69 6.49 14.22
CA ASN A 11 2.99 7.02 13.80
C ASN A 11 2.91 8.50 13.38
N TYR A 12 1.72 8.98 13.03
CA TYR A 12 1.45 10.36 12.70
C TYR A 12 0.03 10.73 13.10
N LEU A 13 -0.15 11.89 13.75
CA LEU A 13 -1.46 12.42 14.12
C LEU A 13 -1.46 13.93 13.98
N GLU A 14 -2.28 14.44 13.08
CA GLU A 14 -2.58 15.85 12.91
C GLU A 14 -4.05 16.09 13.27
N ILE A 15 -4.31 17.14 14.04
CA ILE A 15 -5.64 17.64 14.34
C ILE A 15 -5.66 19.11 13.98
N ASN A 16 -6.39 19.50 12.93
CA ASN A 16 -6.36 20.87 12.42
C ASN A 16 -7.71 21.31 11.81
N PRO A 17 -8.57 22.03 12.55
CA PRO A 17 -8.31 22.65 13.86
C PRO A 17 -8.71 21.78 15.06
N LEU A 18 -7.97 21.93 16.16
CA LEU A 18 -8.41 21.56 17.51
C LEU A 18 -9.09 22.77 18.16
N VAL A 19 -10.41 22.73 18.33
CA VAL A 19 -11.18 23.86 18.86
C VAL A 19 -11.43 23.66 20.34
N ALA A 20 -11.08 24.66 21.16
CA ALA A 20 -11.32 24.69 22.59
C ALA A 20 -12.25 25.87 22.92
N CYS A 21 -13.44 25.58 23.46
CA CYS A 21 -14.44 26.59 23.82
C CYS A 21 -15.09 26.26 25.16
N LEU A 22 -15.71 27.26 25.78
CA LEU A 22 -16.50 27.04 27.00
C LEU A 22 -17.96 26.75 26.60
N ASP A 23 -18.60 25.83 27.30
CA ASP A 23 -20.05 25.64 27.17
C ASP A 23 -20.84 26.69 27.96
N SER A 24 -22.17 26.61 27.87
CA SER A 24 -23.09 27.55 28.54
C SER A 24 -22.98 27.55 30.08
N GLN A 25 -22.31 26.55 30.65
CA GLN A 25 -22.08 26.40 32.09
C GLN A 25 -20.65 26.80 32.48
N GLY A 26 -19.83 27.25 31.53
CA GLY A 26 -18.43 27.63 31.74
C GLY A 26 -17.45 26.46 31.73
N ASN A 27 -17.85 25.26 31.32
CA ASN A 27 -16.96 24.10 31.26
C ASN A 27 -16.18 24.09 29.93
N LEU A 28 -14.88 23.79 29.99
CA LEU A 28 -14.05 23.61 28.80
C LEU A 28 -14.52 22.39 27.99
N ARG A 29 -14.87 22.62 26.72
CA ARG A 29 -15.14 21.59 25.71
C ARG A 29 -14.09 21.64 24.61
N ILE A 30 -13.67 20.46 24.21
CA ILE A 30 -12.72 20.25 23.11
C ILE A 30 -13.48 19.61 21.95
N HIS A 31 -13.37 20.22 20.77
CA HIS A 31 -13.94 19.74 19.52
C HIS A 31 -12.81 19.42 18.54
N ILE A 32 -12.81 18.19 18.05
CA ILE A 32 -11.88 17.71 17.03
C ILE A 32 -12.63 17.84 15.70
N LEU A 33 -12.28 18.86 14.90
CA LEU A 33 -13.01 19.15 13.66
C LEU A 33 -12.44 18.41 12.45
N ASP A 34 -11.13 18.15 12.43
CA ASP A 34 -10.45 17.40 11.38
C ASP A 34 -9.29 16.59 11.96
N VAL A 35 -9.04 15.41 11.40
CA VAL A 35 -7.95 14.51 11.81
C VAL A 35 -7.35 13.84 10.59
N ALA A 36 -6.03 13.96 10.46
CA ALA A 36 -5.23 13.10 9.58
C ALA A 36 -4.32 12.21 10.44
N SER A 37 -4.26 10.92 10.15
CA SER A 37 -3.50 9.94 10.93
C SER A 37 -2.80 8.91 10.05
N LYS A 38 -1.65 8.41 10.51
CA LYS A 38 -1.01 7.20 9.98
C LYS A 38 -0.78 6.22 11.12
N ILE A 39 -1.21 4.98 10.93
CA ILE A 39 -1.13 3.91 11.91
C ILE A 39 -0.13 2.87 11.39
N ASP A 40 0.63 2.25 12.28
CA ASP A 40 1.58 1.19 11.92
C ASP A 40 0.85 -0.11 11.58
N GLN A 41 0.60 -0.37 10.29
CA GLN A 41 -0.07 -1.59 9.83
C GLN A 41 0.64 -2.87 10.30
N CYS A 42 1.96 -2.86 10.54
CA CYS A 42 2.67 -4.03 11.06
C CYS A 42 2.20 -4.45 12.46
N ALA A 43 1.53 -3.56 13.21
CA ALA A 43 0.98 -3.86 14.53
C ALA A 43 -0.39 -4.57 14.48
N GLU A 44 -0.98 -4.80 13.30
CA GLU A 44 -2.33 -5.38 13.14
C GLU A 44 -2.54 -6.67 13.93
N TYR A 45 -1.54 -7.55 13.97
CA TYR A 45 -1.59 -8.80 14.72
C TYR A 45 -1.79 -8.61 16.24
N LEU A 46 -1.42 -7.46 16.80
CA LEU A 46 -1.63 -7.15 18.23
C LEU A 46 -3.10 -6.82 18.53
N PHE A 47 -3.85 -6.41 17.51
CA PHE A 47 -5.22 -5.91 17.66
C PHE A 47 -6.29 -6.89 17.16
N SER A 48 -5.91 -8.05 16.62
CA SER A 48 -6.83 -9.07 16.12
C SER A 48 -7.87 -9.55 17.15
N SER A 49 -7.54 -9.43 18.44
CA SER A 49 -8.40 -9.83 19.57
C SER A 49 -8.92 -8.63 20.38
N SER A 50 -8.62 -7.40 19.95
CA SER A 50 -8.98 -6.16 20.63
C SER A 50 -10.07 -5.41 19.86
N LYS A 51 -10.83 -4.58 20.57
CA LYS A 51 -11.77 -3.63 19.95
C LYS A 51 -11.10 -2.31 19.55
N ASP A 52 -9.84 -2.11 19.91
CA ASP A 52 -9.12 -0.85 19.76
C ASP A 52 -8.88 -0.46 18.29
N TRP A 53 -8.86 -1.43 17.36
CA TRP A 53 -8.78 -1.21 15.90
C TRP A 53 -10.08 -1.57 15.18
N LEU A 54 -11.22 -1.41 15.87
CA LEU A 54 -12.54 -1.50 15.24
C LEU A 54 -13.10 -0.10 15.01
N VAL A 55 -13.54 0.16 13.78
CA VAL A 55 -14.32 1.34 13.40
C VAL A 55 -15.75 0.88 13.18
N ASP A 56 -16.69 1.37 14.01
CA ASP A 56 -18.10 0.96 13.98
C ASP A 56 -18.33 -0.57 14.08
N GLY A 57 -17.41 -1.28 14.73
CA GLY A 57 -17.47 -2.74 14.91
C GLY A 57 -16.74 -3.55 13.86
N GLU A 58 -16.25 -2.92 12.79
CA GLU A 58 -15.50 -3.57 11.72
C GLU A 58 -13.99 -3.27 11.82
N PRO A 59 -13.10 -4.19 11.39
CA PRO A 59 -11.67 -3.94 11.36
C PRO A 59 -11.33 -2.67 10.58
N ILE A 60 -10.35 -1.92 11.09
CA ILE A 60 -9.83 -0.76 10.36
C ILE A 60 -9.37 -1.16 8.95
N THR A 61 -9.69 -0.31 7.98
CA THR A 61 -9.24 -0.49 6.60
C THR A 61 -8.14 0.53 6.29
N PHE A 62 -7.12 0.11 5.55
CA PHE A 62 -6.07 1.00 5.05
C PHE A 62 -6.45 1.42 3.62
N PRO A 63 -7.09 2.58 3.42
CA PRO A 63 -7.50 2.99 2.09
C PRO A 63 -6.26 3.26 1.21
N PRO A 64 -6.34 2.98 -0.10
CA PRO A 64 -5.31 3.41 -1.03
C PRO A 64 -5.22 4.95 -1.04
N ALA A 65 -4.12 5.49 -1.57
CA ALA A 65 -3.97 6.94 -1.66
C ALA A 65 -5.11 7.55 -2.49
N PHE A 66 -5.46 8.81 -2.23
CA PHE A 66 -6.52 9.50 -2.95
C PHE A 66 -6.29 9.41 -4.48
N GLY A 67 -7.31 8.93 -5.20
CA GLY A 67 -7.25 8.74 -6.65
C GLY A 67 -6.63 7.41 -7.11
N GLN A 68 -6.09 6.59 -6.22
CA GLN A 68 -5.63 5.25 -6.56
C GLN A 68 -6.79 4.24 -6.48
N ILE A 69 -7.07 3.62 -7.62
CA ILE A 69 -7.96 2.46 -7.70
C ILE A 69 -7.06 1.26 -8.00
N LEU A 70 -6.92 0.37 -7.03
CA LEU A 70 -6.16 -0.87 -7.23
C LEU A 70 -6.81 -1.69 -8.33
N THR A 71 -6.01 -2.10 -9.30
CA THR A 71 -6.38 -3.08 -10.31
C THR A 71 -6.71 -4.42 -9.65
N PRO A 72 -7.54 -5.28 -10.27
CA PRO A 72 -7.80 -6.63 -9.77
C PRO A 72 -6.52 -7.42 -9.47
N GLU A 73 -5.48 -7.21 -10.27
CA GLU A 73 -4.17 -7.85 -10.14
C GLU A 73 -3.36 -7.31 -8.95
N GLU A 74 -3.34 -5.99 -8.74
CA GLU A 74 -2.72 -5.39 -7.54
C GLU A 74 -3.41 -5.88 -6.26
N ARG A 75 -4.74 -5.96 -6.26
CA ARG A 75 -5.50 -6.51 -5.13
C ARG A 75 -5.15 -7.97 -4.87
N ARG A 76 -5.02 -8.78 -5.93
CA ARG A 76 -4.63 -10.20 -5.81
C ARG A 76 -3.26 -10.36 -5.16
N VAL A 77 -2.29 -9.54 -5.55
CA VAL A 77 -0.95 -9.57 -4.95
C VAL A 77 -0.99 -9.11 -3.50
N ALA A 78 -1.72 -8.04 -3.17
CA ALA A 78 -1.91 -7.59 -1.80
C ALA A 78 -2.55 -8.66 -0.91
N ASP A 79 -3.54 -9.41 -1.43
CA ASP A 79 -4.16 -10.53 -0.72
C ASP A 79 -3.21 -11.71 -0.50
N LEU A 80 -2.25 -11.92 -1.41
CA LEU A 80 -1.23 -12.96 -1.28
C LEU A 80 -0.18 -12.57 -0.24
N ASP A 81 0.26 -11.31 -0.26
CA ASP A 81 1.17 -10.69 0.70
C ASP A 81 0.65 -10.78 2.14
N ALA A 82 -0.63 -10.45 2.35
CA ALA A 82 -1.27 -10.50 3.67
C ALA A 82 -1.34 -11.92 4.29
N ARG A 83 -1.11 -12.98 3.50
CA ARG A 83 -1.20 -14.39 3.93
C ARG A 83 0.14 -15.09 4.03
N THR A 84 1.24 -14.36 3.88
CA THR A 84 2.59 -14.91 3.91
C THR A 84 3.51 -14.13 4.84
N GLY A 85 4.58 -14.78 5.32
CA GLY A 85 5.69 -14.09 5.97
C GLY A 85 6.71 -13.50 4.99
N ALA A 86 6.56 -13.82 3.70
CA ALA A 86 7.28 -13.18 2.61
C ALA A 86 6.73 -11.77 2.34
N SER A 87 7.42 -10.98 1.52
CA SER A 87 6.93 -9.69 1.02
C SER A 87 6.66 -9.81 -0.47
N LEU A 88 5.47 -9.39 -0.91
CA LEU A 88 5.01 -9.41 -2.30
C LEU A 88 4.32 -8.09 -2.61
N LYS A 89 4.92 -7.26 -3.46
CA LYS A 89 4.40 -5.92 -3.78
C LYS A 89 4.27 -5.75 -5.28
N LEU A 90 3.14 -5.21 -5.73
CA LEU A 90 2.92 -4.87 -7.14
C LEU A 90 2.17 -3.54 -7.23
N CYS A 91 2.68 -2.65 -8.08
CA CYS A 91 2.04 -1.42 -8.50
C CYS A 91 2.17 -1.30 -10.02
N VAL A 92 1.05 -1.16 -10.73
CA VAL A 92 1.02 -0.94 -12.18
C VAL A 92 1.15 0.56 -12.44
N LEU A 93 2.25 0.95 -13.09
CA LEU A 93 2.55 2.35 -13.40
C LEU A 93 1.98 2.73 -14.77
N ASN A 94 2.23 1.90 -15.78
CA ASN A 94 1.70 2.07 -17.13
C ASN A 94 1.42 0.68 -17.74
N PRO A 95 0.15 0.26 -17.86
CA PRO A 95 -0.16 -1.06 -18.43
C PRO A 95 0.24 -1.20 -19.92
N HIS A 96 0.52 -0.09 -20.60
CA HIS A 96 1.02 -0.08 -21.99
C HIS A 96 2.55 0.03 -22.08
N GLY A 97 3.26 0.04 -20.96
CA GLY A 97 4.72 -0.02 -20.95
C GLY A 97 5.21 -1.39 -21.44
N ARG A 98 6.33 -1.42 -22.16
CA ARG A 98 6.93 -2.67 -22.65
C ARG A 98 7.92 -3.31 -21.66
N ILE A 99 8.42 -2.55 -20.69
CA ILE A 99 9.42 -3.03 -19.73
C ILE A 99 8.70 -3.46 -18.46
N TRP A 100 8.61 -4.78 -18.26
CA TRP A 100 8.04 -5.40 -17.06
C TRP A 100 9.15 -5.95 -16.18
N THR A 101 9.01 -5.77 -14.87
CA THR A 101 9.99 -6.22 -13.87
C THR A 101 9.40 -7.23 -12.91
N MET A 102 10.19 -8.26 -12.58
CA MET A 102 9.90 -9.23 -11.52
C MET A 102 11.19 -9.40 -10.69
N SER A 103 11.46 -8.41 -9.84
CA SER A 103 12.73 -8.32 -9.09
C SER A 103 12.62 -8.96 -7.71
N ALA A 104 13.65 -9.72 -7.32
CA ALA A 104 13.76 -10.27 -5.96
C ALA A 104 14.42 -9.26 -5.02
N GLY A 105 13.73 -8.86 -3.94
CA GLY A 105 14.24 -7.92 -2.94
C GLY A 105 13.89 -6.46 -3.21
N GLY A 106 13.33 -5.79 -2.20
CA GLY A 106 12.96 -4.38 -2.27
C GLY A 106 14.11 -3.41 -2.58
N GLY A 107 15.34 -3.70 -2.14
CA GLY A 107 16.51 -2.88 -2.52
C GLY A 107 16.89 -3.03 -3.99
N ALA A 108 16.83 -4.25 -4.51
CA ALA A 108 17.14 -4.52 -5.91
C ALA A 108 16.08 -3.97 -6.84
N SER A 109 14.78 -4.07 -6.50
CA SER A 109 13.70 -3.53 -7.32
C SER A 109 13.82 -2.02 -7.53
N VAL A 110 14.24 -1.26 -6.51
CA VAL A 110 14.53 0.18 -6.65
C VAL A 110 15.70 0.42 -7.62
N ILE A 111 16.81 -0.30 -7.47
CA ILE A 111 17.98 -0.14 -8.34
C ILE A 111 17.62 -0.46 -9.80
N TYR A 112 16.84 -1.51 -10.04
CA TYR A 112 16.37 -1.83 -11.39
C TYR A 112 15.45 -0.75 -11.95
N ALA A 113 14.49 -0.25 -11.16
CA ALA A 113 13.60 0.82 -11.59
C ALA A 113 14.36 2.12 -11.92
N ASP A 114 15.31 2.53 -11.08
CA ASP A 114 16.16 3.70 -11.32
C ASP A 114 16.98 3.54 -12.60
N THR A 115 17.59 2.36 -12.79
CA THR A 115 18.41 2.07 -13.97
C THR A 115 17.56 2.08 -15.24
N ILE A 116 16.34 1.51 -15.20
CA ILE A 116 15.41 1.54 -16.33
C ILE A 116 15.01 2.98 -16.66
N CYS A 117 14.62 3.76 -15.65
CA CYS A 117 14.24 5.18 -15.85
C CYS A 117 15.40 6.03 -16.41
N GLN A 118 16.66 5.66 -16.15
CA GLN A 118 17.83 6.35 -16.69
C GLN A 118 18.18 5.94 -18.13
N LEU A 119 17.97 4.67 -18.50
CA LEU A 119 18.43 4.11 -19.78
C LEU A 119 17.32 4.00 -20.84
N ALA A 120 16.06 3.92 -20.42
CA ALA A 120 14.92 3.86 -21.32
C ALA A 120 14.74 5.19 -22.06
N SER A 121 14.16 5.13 -23.27
CA SER A 121 13.86 6.34 -24.06
C SER A 121 12.84 7.24 -23.36
N SER A 122 11.96 6.66 -22.53
CA SER A 122 11.00 7.36 -21.70
C SER A 122 10.71 6.59 -20.41
N PRO A 123 10.55 7.26 -19.25
CA PRO A 123 10.11 6.61 -18.01
C PRO A 123 8.76 5.90 -18.13
N SER A 124 7.92 6.32 -19.08
CA SER A 124 6.62 5.67 -19.35
C SER A 124 6.75 4.26 -19.91
N GLU A 125 7.95 3.80 -20.31
CA GLU A 125 8.16 2.44 -20.79
C GLU A 125 8.17 1.41 -19.66
N LEU A 126 8.42 1.84 -18.41
CA LEU A 126 8.33 0.98 -17.24
C LEU A 126 6.87 0.73 -16.87
N ALA A 127 6.45 -0.52 -16.97
CA ALA A 127 5.05 -0.89 -16.82
C ALA A 127 4.61 -1.06 -15.36
N ASN A 128 5.50 -1.61 -14.53
CA ASN A 128 5.21 -1.90 -13.13
C ASN A 128 6.41 -1.62 -12.23
N TYR A 129 6.11 -1.35 -10.96
CA TYR A 129 7.05 -1.40 -9.85
C TYR A 129 6.59 -2.48 -8.87
N GLY A 130 7.50 -3.36 -8.47
CA GLY A 130 7.15 -4.45 -7.57
C GLY A 130 8.36 -5.27 -7.16
N GLU A 131 8.16 -6.12 -6.15
CA GLU A 131 9.20 -6.99 -5.63
C GLU A 131 8.60 -8.25 -4.99
N TYR A 132 9.43 -9.28 -4.91
CA TYR A 132 9.19 -10.42 -4.03
C TYR A 132 10.42 -10.69 -3.16
N SER A 133 10.24 -10.91 -1.86
CA SER A 133 11.35 -11.18 -0.93
C SER A 133 10.89 -11.91 0.34
N GLY A 134 11.81 -12.21 1.26
CA GLY A 134 11.47 -12.97 2.47
C GLY A 134 11.20 -14.46 2.24
N ALA A 135 11.82 -15.05 1.20
CA ALA A 135 11.71 -16.47 0.85
C ALA A 135 10.27 -16.97 0.62
N PRO A 136 9.53 -16.41 -0.37
CA PRO A 136 8.22 -16.93 -0.73
C PRO A 136 8.31 -18.38 -1.22
N THR A 137 7.21 -19.12 -1.08
CA THR A 137 7.11 -20.49 -1.57
C THR A 137 7.04 -20.55 -3.10
N GLU A 138 7.23 -21.74 -3.66
CA GLU A 138 7.05 -21.99 -5.09
C GLU A 138 5.66 -21.55 -5.57
N VAL A 139 4.60 -21.91 -4.83
CA VAL A 139 3.22 -21.55 -5.16
C VAL A 139 3.00 -20.04 -5.11
N GLN A 140 3.54 -19.36 -4.10
CA GLN A 140 3.44 -17.90 -4.01
C GLN A 140 4.16 -17.21 -5.17
N THR A 141 5.36 -17.67 -5.50
CA THR A 141 6.14 -17.15 -6.63
C THR A 141 5.43 -17.41 -7.95
N PHE A 142 4.80 -18.58 -8.11
CA PHE A 142 3.99 -18.93 -9.28
C PHE A 142 2.78 -17.99 -9.44
N GLU A 143 2.02 -17.73 -8.38
CA GLU A 143 0.86 -16.82 -8.43
C GLU A 143 1.28 -15.38 -8.74
N TYR A 144 2.37 -14.91 -8.13
CA TYR A 144 2.93 -13.59 -8.40
C TYR A 144 3.40 -13.45 -9.85
N ALA A 145 4.20 -14.41 -10.34
CA ALA A 145 4.68 -14.43 -11.72
C ALA A 145 3.52 -14.50 -12.72
N SER A 146 2.55 -15.39 -12.48
CA SER A 146 1.37 -15.55 -13.34
C SER A 146 0.56 -14.26 -13.44
N THR A 147 0.50 -13.47 -12.38
CA THR A 147 -0.18 -12.17 -12.37
C THR A 147 0.53 -11.17 -13.27
N ILE A 148 1.86 -11.06 -13.18
CA ILE A 148 2.66 -10.18 -14.05
C ILE A 148 2.56 -10.62 -15.51
N LEU A 149 2.68 -11.92 -15.79
CA LEU A 149 2.59 -12.48 -17.15
C LEU A 149 1.23 -12.22 -17.80
N ARG A 150 0.14 -12.27 -17.02
CA ARG A 150 -1.20 -11.88 -17.50
C ARG A 150 -1.27 -10.41 -17.83
N LEU A 151 -0.78 -9.53 -16.95
CA LEU A 151 -0.79 -8.09 -17.19
C LEU A 151 -0.02 -7.71 -18.47
N MET A 152 1.20 -8.24 -18.64
CA MET A 152 2.02 -7.94 -19.82
C MET A 152 1.44 -8.48 -21.13
N THR A 153 0.55 -9.48 -21.08
CA THR A 153 -0.07 -10.08 -22.27
C THR A 153 -1.50 -9.60 -22.52
N ASN A 154 -2.06 -8.77 -21.64
CA ASN A 154 -3.43 -8.25 -21.76
C ASN A 154 -3.54 -7.01 -22.68
N ALA A 155 -2.42 -6.39 -23.06
CA ALA A 155 -2.44 -5.19 -23.90
C ALA A 155 -2.92 -5.51 -25.33
N SER A 156 -3.91 -4.75 -25.80
CA SER A 156 -4.42 -4.84 -27.17
C SER A 156 -4.60 -3.44 -27.76
N PRO A 157 -3.95 -3.12 -28.90
CA PRO A 157 -3.01 -3.97 -29.63
C PRO A 157 -1.72 -4.22 -28.83
N PRO A 158 -0.95 -5.28 -29.16
CA PRO A 158 0.39 -5.47 -28.62
C PRO A 158 1.28 -4.25 -28.90
N HIS A 159 2.23 -4.00 -28.01
CA HIS A 159 3.16 -2.90 -28.19
C HIS A 159 4.07 -3.18 -29.40
N PRO A 160 4.34 -2.19 -30.27
CA PRO A 160 4.99 -2.42 -31.58
C PRO A 160 6.43 -2.93 -31.48
N ASP A 161 7.15 -2.56 -30.41
CA ASP A 161 8.55 -2.95 -30.17
C ASP A 161 8.69 -4.11 -29.17
N GLY A 162 7.61 -4.89 -28.99
CA GLY A 162 7.47 -5.92 -27.96
C GLY A 162 6.47 -5.50 -26.89
#